data_AF-A0A524L0D4-F1
#
_entry.id   AF-A0A524L0D4-F1
#
_cell.length_a   1.000
_cell.length_b   1.000
_cell.length_c   1.000
_cell.angle_alpha   90.00
_cell.angle_beta   90.00
_cell.angle_gamma   90.00
#
_symmetry.space_group_name_H-M   'P 1'
#
loop_
_entity.id
_entity.type
_entity.pdbx_description
1 polymer ?
#
loop_
_entity_poly.entity_id
_entity_poly.type
_entity_poly.pdbx_seq_one_letter_code
_entity_poly.pdbx_strand_id
1 'polypeptide(L)'
;MDEAFLRRIPYKIKIDHPSEREYEAIFKMYCRDNGVDFNQDTFDYLLDSYYRKNNVKLNACHPRDIIEQIIVNARYNRLPPRMSQDAIHEAWTNYFVEM
;
A
#
# COMPACT_ATOMS: atom_id res chain seq x y z
N MET A 1 9.86 17.16 -14.41
CA MET A 1 8.61 17.93 -14.67
C MET A 1 9.00 19.39 -14.85
N ASP A 2 8.45 20.09 -15.84
CA ASP A 2 8.86 21.47 -16.18
C ASP A 2 8.31 22.52 -15.19
N GLU A 3 9.16 23.47 -14.83
CA GLU A 3 8.86 24.58 -13.90
C GLU A 3 7.79 25.53 -14.46
N ALA A 4 7.67 25.66 -15.78
CA ALA A 4 6.63 26.47 -16.41
C ALA A 4 5.20 25.93 -16.16
N PHE A 5 5.06 24.62 -15.87
CA PHE A 5 3.77 24.01 -15.54
C PHE A 5 3.30 24.39 -14.13
N LEU A 6 4.22 24.38 -13.16
CA LEU A 6 3.93 24.60 -11.74
C LEU A 6 3.53 26.05 -11.39
N ARG A 7 3.80 27.02 -12.27
CA ARG A 7 3.41 28.43 -12.10
C ARG A 7 1.90 28.68 -12.23
N ARG A 8 1.14 27.73 -12.78
CA ARG A 8 -0.33 27.84 -13.00
C ARG A 8 -1.17 27.12 -11.94
N ILE A 9 -0.56 26.54 -10.92
CA ILE A 9 -1.26 25.83 -9.83
C ILE A 9 -1.33 26.78 -8.62
N PRO A 10 -2.48 27.44 -8.34
CA PRO A 10 -2.58 28.47 -7.29
C PRO A 10 -2.51 27.88 -5.87
N TYR A 11 -2.93 26.62 -5.68
CA TYR A 11 -2.93 25.94 -4.39
C TYR A 11 -1.96 24.76 -4.41
N LYS A 12 -0.88 24.86 -3.62
CA LYS A 12 0.10 23.79 -3.43
C LYS A 12 -0.18 23.11 -2.09
N ILE A 13 -1.10 22.15 -2.09
CA ILE A 13 -1.35 21.31 -0.91
C ILE A 13 -0.19 20.32 -0.81
N LYS A 14 0.58 20.41 0.28
CA LYS A 14 1.60 19.42 0.61
C LYS A 14 0.88 18.20 1.19
N ILE A 15 0.97 17.07 0.49
CA ILE A 15 0.59 15.77 1.05
C ILE A 15 1.82 15.23 1.76
N ASP A 16 1.77 15.18 3.09
CA ASP A 16 2.81 14.58 3.91
C ASP A 16 2.62 13.06 4.04
N HIS A 17 3.69 12.37 4.43
CA HIS A 17 3.66 10.93 4.67
C HIS A 17 2.88 10.63 5.97
N PRO A 18 1.91 9.70 5.98
CA PRO A 18 1.22 9.32 7.20
C PRO A 18 2.18 8.70 8.22
N SER A 19 1.91 8.89 9.50
CA SER A 19 2.50 8.09 10.57
C SER A 19 2.10 6.62 10.46
N GLU A 20 2.84 5.70 11.10
CA GLU A 20 2.51 4.26 11.08
C GLU A 20 1.07 3.99 11.55
N ARG A 21 0.56 4.72 12.55
CA ARG A 21 -0.81 4.60 13.06
C ARG A 21 -1.87 5.09 12.06
N GLU A 22 -1.60 6.18 11.34
CA GLU A 22 -2.51 6.66 10.28
C GLU A 22 -2.48 5.71 9.09
N TYR A 23 -1.30 5.19 8.74
CA TYR A 23 -1.10 4.21 7.68
C TYR A 23 -1.87 2.90 7.98
N GLU A 24 -1.77 2.40 9.21
CA GLU A 24 -2.54 1.25 9.71
C GLU A 24 -4.06 1.50 9.64
N ALA A 25 -4.53 2.69 10.04
CA ALA A 25 -5.94 3.05 9.96
C ALA A 25 -6.46 3.09 8.51
N ILE A 26 -5.66 3.63 7.58
CA ILE A 26 -5.94 3.61 6.14
C ILE A 26 -5.96 2.17 5.61
N PHE A 27 -5.01 1.32 6.04
CA PHE A 27 -4.94 -0.09 5.64
C PHE A 27 -6.17 -0.87 6.13
N LYS A 28 -6.56 -0.72 7.40
CA LYS A 28 -7.78 -1.30 7.99
C LYS A 28 -9.05 -0.84 7.27
N MET A 29 -9.12 0.42 6.86
CA MET A 29 -10.21 0.95 6.03
C MET A 29 -10.28 0.23 4.67
N TYR A 30 -9.18 0.18 3.90
CA TYR A 30 -9.16 -0.49 2.61
C TYR A 30 -9.44 -2.00 2.67
N CYS A 31 -8.94 -2.69 3.70
CA CYS A 31 -9.28 -4.09 3.98
C CYS A 31 -10.79 -4.27 4.10
N ARG A 32 -11.43 -3.54 5.03
CA ARG A 32 -12.88 -3.60 5.28
C ARG A 32 -13.68 -3.27 4.03
N ASP A 33 -13.33 -2.19 3.35
CA ASP A 33 -14.11 -1.66 2.22
C ASP A 33 -14.02 -2.58 0.97
N ASN A 34 -13.06 -3.50 0.93
CA ASN A 34 -12.93 -4.53 -0.12
C ASN A 34 -13.23 -5.96 0.35
N GLY A 35 -13.70 -6.16 1.60
CA GLY A 35 -14.02 -7.48 2.13
C GLY A 35 -12.80 -8.39 2.35
N VAL A 36 -11.63 -7.81 2.64
CA VAL A 36 -10.40 -8.54 3.01
C VAL A 36 -10.22 -8.44 4.52
N ASP A 37 -10.04 -9.57 5.20
CA ASP A 37 -9.77 -9.57 6.64
C ASP A 37 -8.40 -8.95 6.93
N PHE A 38 -8.38 -7.93 7.80
CA PHE A 38 -7.14 -7.33 8.27
C PHE A 38 -6.46 -8.25 9.30
N ASN A 39 -5.17 -8.55 9.07
CA ASN A 39 -4.35 -9.33 10.00
C ASN A 39 -3.16 -8.48 10.49
N GLN A 40 -3.08 -8.26 11.81
CA GLN A 40 -2.07 -7.40 12.42
C GLN A 40 -0.65 -7.94 12.21
N ASP A 41 -0.40 -9.23 12.49
CA ASP A 41 0.92 -9.84 12.36
C ASP A 41 1.48 -9.75 10.92
N THR A 42 0.60 -9.86 9.91
CA THR A 42 0.94 -9.72 8.49
C THR A 42 1.20 -8.26 8.10
N PHE A 43 0.47 -7.31 8.70
CA PHE A 43 0.72 -5.88 8.52
C PHE A 43 2.04 -5.44 9.18
N ASP A 44 2.33 -5.92 10.39
CA ASP A 44 3.58 -5.65 11.09
C ASP A 44 4.77 -6.25 10.30
N TYR A 45 4.61 -7.47 9.78
CA TYR A 45 5.55 -8.10 8.84
C TYR A 45 5.78 -7.26 7.57
N LEU A 46 4.74 -6.65 6.99
CA LEU A 46 4.86 -5.72 5.85
C LEU A 46 5.71 -4.50 6.23
N LEU A 47 5.46 -3.90 7.40
CA LEU A 47 6.22 -2.75 7.88
C LEU A 47 7.69 -3.09 8.10
N ASP A 48 7.99 -4.17 8.84
CA ASP A 48 9.37 -4.58 9.15
C ASP A 48 10.14 -5.06 7.91
N SER A 49 9.59 -6.03 7.19
CA SER A 49 10.32 -6.76 6.15
C SER A 49 10.49 -5.96 4.85
N TYR A 50 9.63 -4.97 4.61
CA TYR A 50 9.62 -4.22 3.36
C TYR A 50 9.82 -2.71 3.57
N TYR A 51 8.97 -2.02 4.34
CA TYR A 51 9.11 -0.57 4.51
C TYR A 51 10.37 -0.18 5.27
N ARG A 52 10.52 -0.68 6.49
CA ARG A 52 11.63 -0.36 7.41
C ARG A 52 12.96 -0.92 6.86
N LYS A 53 12.96 -2.09 6.21
CA LYS A 53 14.15 -2.71 5.58
C LYS A 53 14.65 -2.01 4.31
N ASN A 54 13.75 -1.59 3.41
CA ASN A 54 14.11 -0.93 2.14
C ASN A 54 14.11 0.62 2.25
N ASN A 55 13.93 1.16 3.46
CA ASN A 55 13.82 2.60 3.74
C ASN A 55 12.75 3.31 2.87
N VAL A 56 11.65 2.62 2.59
CA VAL A 56 10.54 3.15 1.79
C VAL A 56 9.64 3.98 2.70
N LYS A 57 9.32 5.20 2.28
CA LYS A 57 8.39 6.06 3.02
C LYS A 57 6.96 5.55 2.87
N LEU A 58 6.18 5.67 3.96
CA LEU A 58 4.75 5.41 3.92
C LEU A 58 4.06 6.46 3.04
N ASN A 59 3.27 6.02 2.07
CA ASN A 59 2.44 6.89 1.23
C ASN A 59 0.98 6.42 1.36
N ALA A 60 0.03 7.35 1.44
CA ALA A 60 -1.39 7.03 1.62
C ALA A 60 -2.02 6.22 0.46
N CYS A 61 -1.34 6.12 -0.69
CA CYS A 61 -1.75 5.25 -1.82
C CYS A 61 -1.35 3.78 -1.61
N HIS A 62 -0.19 3.49 -1.00
CA HIS A 62 0.32 2.11 -0.92
C HIS A 62 -0.66 1.09 -0.31
N PRO A 63 -1.46 1.39 0.74
CA PRO A 63 -2.42 0.43 1.29
C PRO A 63 -3.44 -0.02 0.25
N ARG A 64 -3.92 0.92 -0.57
CA ARG A 64 -4.83 0.63 -1.68
C ARG A 64 -4.17 -0.32 -2.67
N ASP A 65 -2.99 0.07 -3.15
CA ASP A 65 -2.32 -0.61 -4.25
C ASP A 65 -1.90 -2.04 -3.86
N ILE A 66 -1.45 -2.25 -2.63
CA ILE A 66 -1.14 -3.57 -2.06
C ILE A 66 -2.42 -4.43 -1.93
N ILE A 67 -3.52 -3.88 -1.42
CA ILE A 67 -4.79 -4.60 -1.29
C ILE A 67 -5.38 -4.95 -2.66
N GLU A 68 -5.32 -4.04 -3.64
CA GLU A 68 -5.73 -4.30 -5.02
C GLU A 68 -4.92 -5.46 -5.64
N GLN A 69 -3.60 -5.50 -5.43
CA GLN A 69 -2.76 -6.63 -5.88
C GLN A 69 -3.16 -7.96 -5.23
N ILE A 70 -3.39 -7.99 -3.92
CA ILE A 70 -3.86 -9.19 -3.20
C ILE A 70 -5.20 -9.68 -3.79
N ILE A 71 -6.13 -8.78 -4.07
CA ILE A 71 -7.45 -9.12 -4.64
C ILE A 71 -7.33 -9.64 -6.07
N VAL A 72 -6.54 -8.97 -6.93
CA VAL A 72 -6.32 -9.39 -8.32
C VAL A 72 -5.68 -10.78 -8.37
N ASN A 73 -4.67 -11.02 -7.55
CA ASN A 73 -3.94 -12.28 -7.50
C ASN A 73 -4.80 -13.43 -6.93
N ALA A 74 -5.55 -13.19 -5.86
CA ALA A 74 -6.51 -14.17 -5.33
C ALA A 74 -7.59 -14.52 -6.37
N ARG A 75 -8.13 -13.51 -7.06
CA ARG A 75 -9.11 -13.70 -8.15
C ARG A 75 -8.54 -14.52 -9.32
N TYR A 76 -7.29 -14.26 -9.72
CA TYR A 76 -6.61 -15.03 -10.77
C TYR A 76 -6.48 -16.51 -10.39
N ASN A 77 -6.07 -16.79 -9.15
CA ASN A 77 -5.94 -18.14 -8.61
C ASN A 77 -7.26 -18.80 -8.18
N ARG A 78 -8.41 -18.09 -8.32
CA ARG A 78 -9.74 -18.54 -7.87
C ARG A 78 -9.82 -18.85 -6.36
N LEU A 79 -9.05 -18.11 -5.56
CA LEU A 79 -9.04 -18.19 -4.11
C LEU A 79 -9.73 -16.97 -3.49
N PRO A 80 -10.25 -17.07 -2.25
CA PRO A 80 -10.69 -15.89 -1.51
C PRO A 80 -9.49 -14.97 -1.20
N PRO A 81 -9.64 -13.63 -1.30
CA PRO A 81 -8.59 -12.71 -0.94
C PRO A 81 -8.34 -12.72 0.57
N ARG A 82 -7.08 -12.77 0.97
CA ARG A 82 -6.66 -12.80 2.38
C ARG A 82 -5.31 -12.13 2.54
N MET A 83 -5.08 -11.50 3.69
CA MET A 83 -3.73 -11.11 4.09
C MET A 83 -2.94 -12.36 4.52
N SER A 84 -1.78 -12.58 3.90
CA SER A 84 -0.74 -13.52 4.34
C SER A 84 0.63 -12.97 3.97
N GLN A 85 1.70 -13.50 4.56
CA GLN A 85 3.07 -13.09 4.22
C GLN A 85 3.38 -13.32 2.73
N ASP A 86 2.93 -14.44 2.16
CA ASP A 86 3.06 -14.74 0.72
C ASP A 86 2.31 -13.72 -0.14
N ALA A 87 1.04 -13.42 0.19
CA ALA A 87 0.23 -12.46 -0.56
C ALA A 87 0.82 -11.04 -0.50
N ILE A 88 1.42 -10.67 0.64
CA ILE A 88 2.19 -9.43 0.80
C ILE A 88 3.47 -9.45 -0.06
N HIS A 89 4.21 -10.56 -0.07
CA HIS A 89 5.43 -10.72 -0.86
C HIS A 89 5.15 -10.57 -2.36
N GLU A 90 4.12 -11.26 -2.86
CA GLU A 90 3.68 -11.19 -4.26
C GLU A 90 3.17 -9.77 -4.60
N ALA A 91 2.33 -9.17 -3.75
CA ALA A 91 1.83 -7.82 -3.96
C ALA A 91 2.94 -6.76 -3.96
N TRP A 92 3.90 -6.84 -3.03
CA TRP A 92 5.05 -5.95 -2.98
C TRP A 92 5.91 -6.09 -4.22
N THR A 93 6.25 -7.33 -4.60
CA THR A 93 7.12 -7.63 -5.74
C THR A 93 6.50 -7.18 -7.06
N ASN A 94 5.17 -7.28 -7.20
CA ASN A 94 4.44 -6.80 -8.39
C ASN A 94 4.26 -5.27 -8.43
N TYR A 95 4.24 -4.60 -7.28
CA TYR A 95 4.03 -3.14 -7.21
C TYR A 95 5.33 -2.34 -7.23
N PHE A 96 6.35 -2.78 -6.48
CA PHE A 96 7.68 -2.17 -6.41
C PHE A 96 8.68 -2.81 -7.39
N VAL A 97 8.22 -3.23 -8.58
CA VAL A 97 9.12 -3.71 -9.65
C VAL A 97 10.17 -2.63 -9.95
N GLU A 98 11.44 -2.99 -9.94
CA GLU A 98 12.54 -2.07 -10.26
C GLU A 98 12.36 -1.47 -11.66
N MET A 99 12.52 -0.14 -11.74
CA MET A 99 12.48 0.65 -12.97
C MET A 99 13.79 1.43 -13.12
#